data_AF-A0A7V2WYV0-F1
#
_entry.id   AF-A0A7V2WYV0-F1
#
_cell.length_a   1.000
_cell.length_b   1.000
_cell.length_c   1.000
_cell.angle_alpha   90.00
_cell.angle_beta   90.00
_cell.angle_gamma   90.00
#
_symmetry.space_group_name_H-M   'P 1'
#
loop_
_entity.id
_entity.type
_entity.pdbx_description
1 polymer ?
#
loop_
_entity_poly.entity_id
_entity_poly.type
_entity_poly.pdbx_seq_one_letter_code
_entity_poly.pdbx_strand_id
1 'polypeptide(L)'
;LYRGTLWAEGPAWNAVGRYLLWSDIPNNEQLRWLEEDGHVSRRFRSPSFHSNGNTFDFQGRQISFCHYPRQVVRYEWDGSVTVLADRSDTGEPLNAPNDGVVHPDDGGIWFTDPGYGALMNYEGQRVPESAESPRPFIKEAVYRIDARTGKIAKVADEPFKPNGICFSPDYKKLYVADTGASHYPEAQKIIWVYDVVDGTKLANPRTFADMTLEGRAGFADGIRADEDGNIWASAGWVGEGYDGVHIFAPNGDRIGQIRLPEICSNVCFGGSKRNRLFMTASQSLYAVFVETRGAHIT
;
A
#
# COMPACT_ATOMS: atom_id res chain seq x y z
N LEU A 1 14.08 12.74 6.07
CA LEU A 1 13.05 13.78 6.31
C LEU A 1 12.54 13.72 7.75
N TYR A 2 12.27 12.53 8.28
CA TYR A 2 11.83 12.35 9.66
C TYR A 2 12.41 11.06 10.25
N ARG A 3 12.57 11.00 11.57
CA ARG A 3 12.85 9.78 12.34
C ARG A 3 12.07 9.82 13.64
N GLY A 4 11.55 8.68 14.07
CA GLY A 4 10.84 8.51 15.34
C GLY A 4 9.45 7.88 15.24
N THR A 5 9.12 7.28 14.09
CA THR A 5 7.97 6.37 14.02
C THR A 5 8.30 5.03 14.64
N LEU A 6 7.28 4.27 15.03
CA LEU A 6 7.44 2.89 15.45
C LEU A 6 7.41 1.95 14.24
N TRP A 7 6.47 2.20 13.31
CA TRP A 7 6.44 1.57 12.00
C TRP A 7 5.76 2.52 11.00
N ALA A 8 6.58 3.18 10.17
CA ALA A 8 6.11 4.12 9.16
C ALA A 8 5.54 3.37 7.95
N GLU A 9 4.39 3.79 7.44
CA GLU A 9 3.68 3.13 6.34
C GLU A 9 2.82 4.12 5.55
N GLY A 10 2.30 3.68 4.40
CA GLY A 10 1.28 4.36 3.61
C GLY A 10 1.54 5.83 3.29
N PRO A 11 2.72 6.20 2.75
CA PRO A 11 2.96 7.56 2.31
C PRO A 11 2.04 7.91 1.12
N ALA A 12 1.38 9.07 1.17
CA ALA A 12 0.56 9.57 0.08
C ALA A 12 0.76 11.08 -0.11
N TRP A 13 0.93 11.50 -1.36
CA TRP A 13 1.18 12.89 -1.72
C TRP A 13 -0.09 13.60 -2.16
N ASN A 14 -0.44 14.70 -1.48
CA ASN A 14 -1.48 15.60 -1.92
C ASN A 14 -0.87 16.74 -2.75
N ALA A 15 -1.14 16.75 -4.06
CA ALA A 15 -0.56 17.75 -4.97
C ALA A 15 -1.13 19.17 -4.77
N VAL A 16 -2.41 19.28 -4.42
CA VAL A 16 -3.07 20.60 -4.22
C VAL A 16 -2.58 21.26 -2.94
N GLY A 17 -2.52 20.50 -1.85
CA GLY A 17 -2.05 20.94 -0.55
C GLY A 17 -0.53 20.89 -0.38
N ARG A 18 0.21 20.34 -1.35
CA ARG A 18 1.67 20.23 -1.38
C ARG A 18 2.25 19.63 -0.09
N TYR A 19 1.66 18.52 0.35
CA TYR A 19 2.11 17.81 1.53
C TYR A 19 2.14 16.31 1.29
N LEU A 20 3.04 15.63 1.99
CA LEU A 20 3.02 14.19 2.16
C LEU A 20 2.35 13.86 3.49
N LEU A 21 1.46 12.89 3.52
CA LEU A 21 1.07 12.23 4.77
C LEU A 21 1.59 10.80 4.80
N TRP A 22 1.76 10.23 5.99
CA TRP A 22 2.06 8.82 6.18
C TRP A 22 1.59 8.37 7.55
N SER A 23 1.42 7.08 7.72
CA SER A 23 0.99 6.45 8.95
C SER A 23 2.16 6.09 9.85
N ASP A 24 1.98 6.24 11.16
CA ASP A 24 2.79 5.55 12.17
C ASP A 24 1.85 4.57 12.88
N ILE A 25 1.78 3.34 12.35
CA ILE A 25 0.71 2.40 12.66
C ILE A 25 0.62 2.14 14.18
N PRO A 26 1.73 1.83 14.89
CA PRO A 26 1.68 1.50 16.32
C PRO A 26 1.38 2.70 17.22
N ASN A 27 1.71 3.92 16.79
CA ASN A 27 1.33 5.13 17.53
C ASN A 27 -0.12 5.57 17.25
N ASN A 28 -0.84 4.86 16.36
CA ASN A 28 -2.23 5.16 16.00
C ASN A 28 -2.40 6.62 15.56
N GLU A 29 -1.46 7.11 14.75
CA GLU A 29 -1.49 8.45 14.19
C GLU A 29 -1.09 8.47 12.71
N GLN A 30 -1.46 9.56 12.04
CA GLN A 30 -0.84 9.98 10.79
C GLN A 30 -0.01 11.24 11.03
N LEU A 31 1.11 11.32 10.33
CA LEU A 31 1.99 12.47 10.29
C LEU A 31 1.83 13.19 8.95
N ARG A 32 2.22 14.45 8.89
CA ARG A 32 2.22 15.25 7.67
C ARG A 32 3.50 16.06 7.52
N TRP A 33 4.14 15.96 6.36
CA TRP A 33 5.30 16.76 5.96
C TRP A 33 4.86 17.80 4.94
N LEU A 34 5.15 19.07 5.19
CA LEU A 34 4.81 20.20 4.31
C LEU A 34 5.98 20.52 3.37
N GLU A 35 5.70 20.68 2.07
CA GLU A 35 6.75 21.00 1.09
C GLU A 35 7.29 22.42 1.22
N GLU A 36 6.48 23.34 1.73
CA GLU A 36 6.75 24.78 1.74
C GLU A 36 7.88 25.16 2.70
N ASP A 37 7.95 24.51 3.86
CA ASP A 37 8.92 24.79 4.92
C ASP A 37 9.65 23.55 5.44
N GLY A 38 9.27 22.36 4.95
CA GLY A 38 9.83 21.09 5.40
C GLY A 38 9.34 20.62 6.78
N HIS A 39 8.36 21.29 7.37
CA HIS A 39 7.85 20.97 8.70
C HIS A 39 7.13 19.62 8.74
N VAL A 40 7.34 18.87 9.82
CA VAL A 40 6.61 17.63 10.13
C VAL A 40 5.67 17.84 11.30
N SER A 41 4.37 17.74 11.06
CA SER A 41 3.34 17.69 12.10
C SER A 41 3.04 16.25 12.47
N ARG A 42 3.19 15.91 13.76
CA ARG A 42 2.62 14.68 14.35
C ARG A 42 1.14 14.88 14.65
N ARG A 43 0.41 13.78 14.87
CA ARG A 43 -1.03 13.78 15.18
C ARG A 43 -1.87 14.56 14.18
N PHE A 44 -1.46 14.56 12.90
CA PHE A 44 -2.27 15.14 11.83
C PHE A 44 -3.65 14.46 11.77
N ARG A 45 -3.68 13.14 12.01
CA ARG A 45 -4.87 12.39 12.42
C ARG A 45 -4.53 11.56 13.64
N SER A 46 -5.32 11.68 14.71
CA SER A 46 -5.09 10.98 15.99
C SER A 46 -6.40 10.94 16.79
N PRO A 47 -7.01 9.76 17.02
CA PRO A 47 -6.57 8.45 16.51
C PRO A 47 -6.67 8.35 14.99
N SER A 48 -5.75 7.63 14.35
CA SER A 48 -5.81 7.30 12.92
C SER A 48 -6.51 5.98 12.62
N PHE A 49 -6.99 5.28 13.66
CA PHE A 49 -7.56 3.93 13.55
C PHE A 49 -6.54 2.89 13.08
N HIS A 50 -5.29 3.06 13.52
CA HIS A 50 -4.13 2.31 13.03
C HIS A 50 -4.14 2.27 11.49
N SER A 51 -4.34 3.43 10.86
CA SER A 51 -4.27 3.54 9.41
C SER A 51 -2.94 2.97 8.94
N ASN A 52 -2.96 2.17 7.89
CA ASN A 52 -1.79 1.70 7.18
C ASN A 52 -1.63 2.52 5.90
N GLY A 53 -1.98 1.95 4.75
CA GLY A 53 -1.98 2.60 3.46
C GLY A 53 -2.88 3.83 3.41
N ASN A 54 -2.49 4.76 2.55
CA ASN A 54 -3.29 5.93 2.20
C ASN A 54 -3.21 6.15 0.70
N THR A 55 -4.28 6.69 0.14
CA THR A 55 -4.30 7.25 -1.22
C THR A 55 -5.23 8.44 -1.29
N PHE A 56 -5.16 9.21 -2.38
CA PHE A 56 -6.21 10.18 -2.72
C PHE A 56 -7.12 9.66 -3.82
N ASP A 57 -8.39 10.06 -3.79
CA ASP A 57 -9.25 9.97 -4.97
C ASP A 57 -8.97 11.13 -5.95
N PHE A 58 -9.55 11.05 -7.14
CA PHE A 58 -9.40 12.07 -8.18
C PHE A 58 -10.10 13.40 -7.86
N GLN A 59 -10.74 13.51 -6.69
CA GLN A 59 -11.31 14.75 -6.16
C GLN A 59 -10.49 15.30 -4.97
N GLY A 60 -9.31 14.72 -4.70
CA GLY A 60 -8.40 15.15 -3.65
C GLY A 60 -8.80 14.73 -2.24
N ARG A 61 -9.77 13.83 -2.07
CA ARG A 61 -10.16 13.30 -0.77
C ARG A 61 -9.25 12.13 -0.41
N GLN A 62 -8.81 12.11 0.84
CA GLN A 62 -7.98 11.01 1.34
C GLN A 62 -8.84 9.76 1.56
N ILE A 63 -8.34 8.63 1.10
CA ILE A 63 -8.79 7.28 1.44
C ILE A 63 -7.73 6.64 2.32
N SER A 64 -8.15 5.99 3.39
CA SER A 64 -7.26 5.35 4.36
C SER A 64 -7.71 3.92 4.63
N PHE A 65 -6.75 3.01 4.70
CA PHE A 65 -6.93 1.58 4.97
C PHE A 65 -6.60 1.33 6.44
N CYS A 66 -7.64 1.16 7.27
CA CYS A 66 -7.51 1.16 8.72
C CYS A 66 -7.50 -0.25 9.29
N HIS A 67 -6.41 -0.62 9.97
CA HIS A 67 -6.27 -1.91 10.64
C HIS A 67 -7.29 -2.13 11.77
N TYR A 68 -7.76 -1.08 12.44
CA TYR A 68 -8.79 -1.18 13.48
C TYR A 68 -9.75 0.01 13.44
N PRO A 69 -11.06 -0.16 13.16
CA PRO A 69 -11.84 -1.40 13.35
C PRO A 69 -11.91 -2.37 12.16
N ARG A 70 -10.96 -2.29 11.20
CA ARG A 70 -10.88 -3.08 9.94
C ARG A 70 -11.82 -2.53 8.87
N GLN A 71 -11.46 -1.36 8.37
CA GLN A 71 -12.31 -0.62 7.44
C GLN A 71 -11.50 0.22 6.45
N VAL A 72 -12.12 0.51 5.32
CA VAL A 72 -11.67 1.53 4.36
C VAL A 72 -12.52 2.77 4.60
N VAL A 73 -11.88 3.91 4.84
CA VAL A 73 -12.56 5.18 5.08
C VAL A 73 -12.15 6.25 4.07
N ARG A 74 -13.05 7.20 3.82
CA ARG A 74 -12.77 8.43 3.08
C ARG A 74 -13.02 9.63 3.97
N TYR A 75 -12.04 10.54 4.00
CA TYR A 75 -12.19 11.83 4.65
C TYR A 75 -12.83 12.82 3.68
N GLU A 76 -14.03 13.30 4.01
CA GLU A 76 -14.79 14.24 3.19
C GLU A 76 -14.31 15.68 3.41
N TRP A 77 -14.66 16.58 2.48
CA TRP A 77 -14.19 17.97 2.51
C TRP A 77 -14.69 18.77 3.71
N ASP A 78 -15.86 18.42 4.26
CA ASP A 78 -16.44 19.04 5.45
C ASP A 78 -15.83 18.52 6.76
N GLY A 79 -14.87 17.60 6.66
CA GLY A 79 -14.20 16.96 7.80
C GLY A 79 -14.92 15.72 8.34
N SER A 80 -16.08 15.35 7.79
CA SER A 80 -16.74 14.08 8.11
C SER A 80 -15.97 12.89 7.54
N VAL A 81 -16.25 11.70 8.06
CA VAL A 81 -15.62 10.44 7.64
C VAL A 81 -16.69 9.50 7.14
N THR A 82 -16.56 9.05 5.88
CA THR A 82 -17.41 8.02 5.29
C THR A 82 -16.72 6.67 5.40
N VAL A 83 -17.38 5.68 6.00
CA VAL A 83 -16.94 4.28 5.91
C VAL A 83 -17.34 3.74 4.54
N LEU A 84 -16.35 3.40 3.73
CA LEU A 84 -16.55 2.87 2.37
C LEU A 84 -16.71 1.36 2.38
N ALA A 85 -16.03 0.67 3.29
CA ALA A 85 -16.08 -0.78 3.46
C ALA A 85 -15.65 -1.17 4.87
N ASP A 86 -16.42 -2.03 5.54
CA ASP A 86 -16.04 -2.73 6.79
C ASP A 86 -16.35 -4.24 6.72
N ARG A 87 -16.92 -4.69 5.59
CA ARG A 87 -17.31 -6.06 5.29
C ARG A 87 -16.91 -6.45 3.88
N SER A 88 -16.76 -7.74 3.62
CA SER A 88 -16.47 -8.31 2.31
C SER A 88 -17.72 -8.37 1.41
N ASP A 89 -17.54 -8.87 0.20
CA ASP A 89 -18.63 -9.18 -0.75
C ASP A 89 -19.59 -10.28 -0.25
N THR A 90 -19.17 -11.09 0.72
CA THR A 90 -20.01 -12.10 1.39
C THR A 90 -20.70 -11.59 2.65
N GLY A 91 -20.42 -10.34 3.06
CA GLY A 91 -20.95 -9.73 4.28
C GLY A 91 -20.17 -10.08 5.56
N GLU A 92 -19.11 -10.88 5.47
CA GLU A 92 -18.21 -11.16 6.60
C GLU A 92 -17.34 -9.93 6.91
N PRO A 93 -16.87 -9.74 8.15
CA PRO A 93 -15.91 -8.68 8.46
C PRO A 93 -14.65 -8.78 7.59
N LEU A 94 -14.09 -7.64 7.20
CA LEU A 94 -12.75 -7.59 6.61
C LEU A 94 -11.70 -8.04 7.64
N ASN A 95 -10.56 -8.56 7.16
CA ASN A 95 -9.47 -9.01 8.03
C ASN A 95 -8.75 -7.81 8.68
N ALA A 96 -8.21 -6.90 7.86
CA ALA A 96 -7.62 -5.61 8.18
C ALA A 96 -7.04 -5.06 6.85
N PRO A 97 -7.71 -4.10 6.19
CA PRO A 97 -7.25 -3.52 4.92
C PRO A 97 -5.88 -2.87 5.06
N ASN A 98 -5.02 -3.04 4.06
CA ASN A 98 -3.61 -2.67 4.16
C ASN A 98 -3.20 -1.54 3.21
N ASP A 99 -3.29 -1.73 1.89
CA ASP A 99 -2.98 -0.69 0.89
C ASP A 99 -4.06 -0.65 -0.21
N GLY A 100 -4.05 0.39 -1.03
CA GLY A 100 -5.01 0.52 -2.12
C GLY A 100 -4.75 1.66 -3.09
N VAL A 101 -5.47 1.61 -4.20
CA VAL A 101 -5.33 2.51 -5.35
C VAL A 101 -6.70 2.80 -5.97
N VAL A 102 -6.86 4.01 -6.50
CA VAL A 102 -8.11 4.45 -7.15
C VAL A 102 -7.99 4.37 -8.67
N HIS A 103 -8.99 3.81 -9.33
CA HIS A 103 -9.10 3.78 -10.78
C HIS A 103 -9.73 5.09 -11.29
N PRO A 104 -9.15 5.76 -12.31
CA PRO A 104 -9.60 7.08 -12.77
C PRO A 104 -10.96 7.09 -13.44
N ASP A 105 -11.29 6.04 -14.19
CA ASP A 105 -12.45 6.08 -15.09
C ASP A 105 -13.80 6.06 -14.34
N ASP A 106 -13.86 5.36 -13.21
CA ASP A 106 -15.08 5.16 -12.44
C ASP A 106 -14.93 5.49 -10.95
N GLY A 107 -13.73 5.88 -10.51
CA GLY A 107 -13.40 6.13 -9.11
C GLY A 107 -13.30 4.87 -8.27
N GLY A 108 -13.33 3.68 -8.87
CA GLY A 108 -13.31 2.40 -8.16
C GLY A 108 -12.07 2.26 -7.29
N ILE A 109 -12.24 1.79 -6.06
CA ILE A 109 -11.16 1.71 -5.07
C ILE A 109 -10.74 0.25 -4.93
N TRP A 110 -9.51 -0.05 -5.32
CA TRP A 110 -8.93 -1.38 -5.27
C TRP A 110 -8.02 -1.48 -4.05
N PHE A 111 -8.17 -2.52 -3.25
CA PHE A 111 -7.45 -2.61 -1.98
C PHE A 111 -7.14 -4.05 -1.57
N THR A 112 -6.15 -4.20 -0.71
CA THR A 112 -5.68 -5.49 -0.20
C THR A 112 -6.13 -5.71 1.23
N ASP A 113 -6.48 -6.95 1.58
CA ASP A 113 -6.97 -7.31 2.93
C ASP A 113 -6.18 -8.49 3.56
N PRO A 114 -4.89 -8.31 3.87
CA PRO A 114 -4.02 -9.37 4.39
C PRO A 114 -4.23 -9.67 5.89
N GLY A 115 -4.84 -8.76 6.65
CA GLY A 115 -5.23 -9.02 8.03
C GLY A 115 -4.22 -8.65 9.13
N TYR A 116 -3.07 -8.05 8.83
CA TYR A 116 -2.00 -7.76 9.82
C TYR A 116 -2.51 -7.08 11.10
N GLY A 117 -3.38 -6.08 10.95
CA GLY A 117 -4.01 -5.35 12.05
C GLY A 117 -4.83 -6.19 13.04
N ALA A 118 -5.32 -7.36 12.61
CA ALA A 118 -6.08 -8.30 13.44
C ALA A 118 -5.20 -9.40 14.04
N LEU A 119 -3.96 -9.55 13.59
CA LEU A 119 -3.03 -10.60 14.07
C LEU A 119 -2.23 -10.19 15.29
N MET A 120 -2.12 -8.88 15.57
CA MET A 120 -1.30 -8.36 16.66
C MET A 120 -1.80 -7.03 17.22
N ASN A 121 -1.43 -6.74 18.48
CA ASN A 121 -1.75 -5.47 19.13
C ASN A 121 -0.76 -4.34 18.79
N TYR A 122 0.35 -4.64 18.12
CA TYR A 122 1.34 -3.64 17.76
C TYR A 122 0.86 -2.75 16.62
N GLU A 123 0.11 -3.31 15.66
CA GLU A 123 -0.35 -2.61 14.45
C GLU A 123 -1.87 -2.42 14.42
N GLY A 124 -2.58 -2.74 15.50
CA GLY A 124 -4.02 -2.78 15.53
C GLY A 124 -4.55 -3.44 16.79
N GLN A 125 -5.57 -4.29 16.64
CA GLN A 125 -6.16 -5.02 17.74
C GLN A 125 -6.22 -6.50 17.40
N ARG A 126 -5.47 -7.30 18.16
CA ARG A 126 -5.49 -8.75 18.01
C ARG A 126 -6.88 -9.30 18.30
N VAL A 127 -7.40 -10.11 17.39
CA VAL A 127 -8.71 -10.77 17.53
C VAL A 127 -8.55 -12.22 18.02
N PRO A 128 -9.51 -12.79 18.76
CA PRO A 128 -9.42 -14.19 19.22
C PRO A 128 -9.18 -15.20 18.10
N GLU A 129 -9.81 -15.01 16.94
CA GLU A 129 -9.73 -15.87 15.76
C GLU A 129 -8.29 -15.99 15.21
N SER A 130 -7.45 -14.97 15.44
CA SER A 130 -6.03 -14.98 15.07
C SER A 130 -5.19 -16.00 15.85
N ALA A 131 -5.72 -16.57 16.92
CA ALA A 131 -5.04 -17.62 17.68
C ALA A 131 -4.97 -18.95 16.93
N GLU A 132 -5.93 -19.19 16.03
CA GLU A 132 -6.08 -20.46 15.32
C GLU A 132 -5.70 -20.36 13.84
N SER A 133 -5.76 -19.17 13.26
CA SER A 133 -5.57 -18.95 11.83
C SER A 133 -4.93 -17.59 11.52
N PRO A 134 -4.00 -17.51 10.55
CA PRO A 134 -3.54 -16.24 9.98
C PRO A 134 -4.62 -15.52 9.13
N ARG A 135 -5.80 -16.14 8.96
CA ARG A 135 -7.00 -15.67 8.25
C ARG A 135 -8.15 -15.57 9.24
N PRO A 136 -8.26 -14.48 10.02
CA PRO A 136 -9.16 -14.46 11.16
C PRO A 136 -10.65 -14.49 10.76
N PHE A 137 -11.03 -13.92 9.62
CA PHE A 137 -12.44 -13.86 9.20
C PHE A 137 -12.69 -14.44 7.81
N ILE A 138 -11.83 -14.10 6.85
CA ILE A 138 -11.98 -14.51 5.44
C ILE A 138 -10.61 -14.83 4.83
N LYS A 139 -10.58 -15.55 3.71
CA LYS A 139 -9.36 -15.72 2.91
C LYS A 139 -8.85 -14.34 2.48
N GLU A 140 -7.56 -14.08 2.68
CA GLU A 140 -6.93 -12.84 2.22
C GLU A 140 -7.13 -12.67 0.71
N ALA A 141 -7.45 -11.45 0.30
CA ALA A 141 -7.82 -11.19 -1.07
C ALA A 141 -7.60 -9.73 -1.46
N VAL A 142 -7.70 -9.48 -2.76
CA VAL A 142 -7.82 -8.13 -3.34
C VAL A 142 -9.30 -7.87 -3.59
N TYR A 143 -9.75 -6.70 -3.17
CA TYR A 143 -11.13 -6.25 -3.29
C TYR A 143 -11.22 -4.98 -4.13
N ARG A 144 -12.39 -4.75 -4.71
CA ARG A 144 -12.76 -3.49 -5.37
C ARG A 144 -14.06 -2.96 -4.77
N ILE A 145 -14.08 -1.69 -4.39
CA ILE A 145 -15.28 -0.93 -4.05
C ILE A 145 -15.73 -0.17 -5.30
N ASP A 146 -16.96 -0.39 -5.71
CA ASP A 146 -17.59 0.44 -6.74
C ASP A 146 -17.97 1.80 -6.15
N ALA A 147 -17.32 2.88 -6.62
CA ALA A 147 -17.50 4.20 -6.00
C ALA A 147 -18.88 4.83 -6.20
N ARG A 148 -19.70 4.30 -7.13
CA ARG A 148 -21.05 4.80 -7.37
C ARG A 148 -22.09 4.10 -6.51
N THR A 149 -21.94 2.80 -6.34
CA THR A 149 -22.93 1.95 -5.64
C THR A 149 -22.51 1.55 -4.23
N GLY A 150 -21.23 1.68 -3.89
CA GLY A 150 -20.66 1.15 -2.64
C GLY A 150 -20.51 -0.37 -2.63
N LYS A 151 -20.82 -1.06 -3.74
CA LYS A 151 -20.73 -2.52 -3.80
C LYS A 151 -19.27 -2.97 -3.77
N ILE A 152 -19.00 -3.93 -2.90
CA ILE A 152 -17.69 -4.59 -2.78
C ILE A 152 -17.69 -5.87 -3.60
N ALA A 153 -16.59 -6.13 -4.30
CA ALA A 153 -16.35 -7.36 -5.02
C ALA A 153 -14.95 -7.87 -4.73
N LYS A 154 -14.81 -9.17 -4.44
CA LYS A 154 -13.51 -9.84 -4.47
C LYS A 154 -13.06 -9.98 -5.93
N VAL A 155 -11.84 -9.54 -6.23
CA VAL A 155 -11.31 -9.48 -7.61
C VAL A 155 -10.10 -10.39 -7.85
N ALA A 156 -9.39 -10.77 -6.79
CA ALA A 156 -8.32 -11.79 -6.83
C ALA A 156 -8.13 -12.41 -5.44
N ASP A 157 -7.74 -13.68 -5.38
CA ASP A 157 -7.38 -14.37 -4.12
C ASP A 157 -6.22 -15.37 -4.28
N GLU A 158 -5.49 -15.30 -5.37
CA GLU A 158 -4.25 -16.05 -5.58
C GLU A 158 -3.13 -15.68 -4.59
N PRO A 159 -2.92 -14.39 -4.23
CA PRO A 159 -1.89 -14.01 -3.28
C PRO A 159 -2.21 -14.54 -1.88
N PHE A 160 -1.18 -14.96 -1.15
CA PHE A 160 -1.36 -15.48 0.21
C PHE A 160 -1.58 -14.37 1.24
N LYS A 161 -0.83 -13.26 1.13
CA LYS A 161 -1.08 -12.02 1.87
C LYS A 161 -0.83 -10.83 0.93
N PRO A 162 -1.85 -10.40 0.16
CA PRO A 162 -1.73 -9.28 -0.75
C PRO A 162 -1.42 -8.02 0.04
N ASN A 163 -0.45 -7.23 -0.42
CA ASN A 163 0.06 -6.08 0.31
C ASN A 163 0.03 -4.81 -0.56
N GLY A 164 1.16 -4.24 -0.96
CA GLY A 164 1.18 -3.10 -1.88
C GLY A 164 0.52 -3.40 -3.23
N ILE A 165 -0.13 -2.40 -3.80
CA ILE A 165 -0.94 -2.53 -5.02
C ILE A 165 -0.79 -1.29 -5.91
N CYS A 166 -0.62 -1.48 -7.22
CA CYS A 166 -0.64 -0.37 -8.18
C CYS A 166 -1.05 -0.80 -9.60
N PHE A 167 -1.53 0.16 -10.38
CA PHE A 167 -1.81 -0.04 -11.81
C PHE A 167 -0.59 0.25 -12.68
N SER A 168 -0.49 -0.37 -13.86
CA SER A 168 0.35 0.12 -14.95
C SER A 168 -0.07 1.53 -15.38
N PRO A 169 0.79 2.30 -16.08
CA PRO A 169 0.45 3.65 -16.54
C PRO A 169 -0.82 3.73 -17.40
N ASP A 170 -1.11 2.68 -18.16
CA ASP A 170 -2.28 2.57 -19.03
C ASP A 170 -3.48 1.87 -18.37
N TYR A 171 -3.39 1.53 -17.08
CA TYR A 171 -4.42 0.84 -16.28
C TYR A 171 -4.84 -0.55 -16.80
N LYS A 172 -4.12 -1.11 -17.78
CA LYS A 172 -4.43 -2.44 -18.32
C LYS A 172 -3.90 -3.58 -17.48
N LYS A 173 -3.00 -3.30 -16.54
CA LYS A 173 -2.45 -4.27 -15.61
C LYS A 173 -2.54 -3.77 -14.18
N LEU A 174 -2.76 -4.69 -13.26
CA LEU A 174 -2.67 -4.45 -11.82
C LEU A 174 -1.56 -5.33 -11.24
N TYR A 175 -0.70 -4.73 -10.42
CA TYR A 175 0.37 -5.41 -9.70
C TYR A 175 0.04 -5.48 -8.22
N VAL A 176 0.38 -6.60 -7.59
CA VAL A 176 0.12 -6.84 -6.16
C VAL A 176 1.32 -7.55 -5.54
N ALA A 177 1.93 -6.94 -4.53
CA ALA A 177 2.98 -7.58 -3.76
C ALA A 177 2.39 -8.67 -2.86
N ASP A 178 3.07 -9.81 -2.72
CA ASP A 178 2.66 -10.90 -1.84
C ASP A 178 3.69 -11.12 -0.74
N THR A 179 3.29 -10.78 0.48
CA THR A 179 4.10 -10.97 1.69
C THR A 179 3.75 -12.28 2.40
N GLY A 180 3.04 -13.19 1.73
CA GLY A 180 2.50 -14.42 2.31
C GLY A 180 3.53 -15.35 2.93
N ALA A 181 4.77 -15.36 2.42
CA ALA A 181 5.86 -16.16 2.99
C ALA A 181 6.24 -15.78 4.44
N SER A 182 5.67 -14.70 4.97
CA SER A 182 5.72 -14.36 6.41
C SER A 182 4.88 -15.29 7.30
N HIS A 183 3.84 -15.94 6.76
CA HIS A 183 2.89 -16.77 7.52
C HIS A 183 2.62 -18.14 6.88
N TYR A 184 2.91 -18.30 5.58
CA TYR A 184 2.62 -19.50 4.81
C TYR A 184 3.92 -20.04 4.18
N PRO A 185 4.41 -21.21 4.61
CA PRO A 185 5.65 -21.80 4.09
C PRO A 185 5.66 -22.03 2.57
N GLU A 186 4.49 -22.26 1.98
CA GLU A 186 4.30 -22.50 0.55
C GLU A 186 4.23 -21.23 -0.31
N ALA A 187 4.08 -20.06 0.31
CA ALA A 187 3.98 -18.81 -0.42
C ALA A 187 5.34 -18.41 -1.01
N GLN A 188 5.30 -17.77 -2.17
CA GLN A 188 6.49 -17.23 -2.83
C GLN A 188 6.74 -15.78 -2.43
N LYS A 189 7.97 -15.30 -2.60
CA LYS A 189 8.38 -13.90 -2.37
C LYS A 189 8.34 -13.13 -3.69
N ILE A 190 7.14 -12.84 -4.17
CA ILE A 190 6.92 -12.35 -5.53
C ILE A 190 6.00 -11.13 -5.57
N ILE A 191 5.99 -10.46 -6.72
CA ILE A 191 4.96 -9.51 -7.13
C ILE A 191 4.12 -10.20 -8.20
N TRP A 192 2.81 -10.21 -8.02
CA TRP A 192 1.83 -10.68 -9.00
C TRP A 192 1.52 -9.60 -10.03
N VAL A 193 1.15 -10.01 -11.24
CA VAL A 193 0.49 -9.14 -12.23
C VAL A 193 -0.75 -9.81 -12.80
N TYR A 194 -1.75 -8.98 -13.06
CA TYR A 194 -3.04 -9.34 -13.61
C TYR A 194 -3.36 -8.46 -14.80
N ASP A 195 -4.15 -8.98 -15.74
CA ASP A 195 -4.79 -8.15 -16.75
C ASP A 195 -6.08 -7.56 -16.16
N VAL A 196 -6.30 -6.26 -16.38
CA VAL A 196 -7.53 -5.56 -15.99
C VAL A 196 -8.54 -5.68 -17.12
N VAL A 197 -9.66 -6.35 -16.84
CA VAL A 197 -10.71 -6.64 -17.81
C VAL A 197 -11.93 -5.78 -17.50
N ASP A 198 -12.44 -5.10 -18.53
CA ASP A 198 -13.61 -4.20 -18.45
C ASP A 198 -13.50 -3.16 -17.31
N GLY A 199 -12.28 -2.75 -16.94
CA GLY A 199 -11.99 -1.79 -15.87
C GLY A 199 -12.35 -2.24 -14.45
N THR A 200 -12.87 -3.47 -14.26
CA THR A 200 -13.52 -3.87 -13.00
C THR A 200 -13.16 -5.27 -12.51
N LYS A 201 -12.49 -6.08 -13.33
CA LYS A 201 -12.12 -7.47 -13.01
C LYS A 201 -10.64 -7.71 -13.27
N LEU A 202 -10.11 -8.76 -12.66
CA LEU A 202 -8.75 -9.25 -12.91
C LEU A 202 -8.80 -10.62 -13.59
N ALA A 203 -7.84 -10.85 -14.49
CA ALA A 203 -7.66 -12.12 -15.18
C ALA A 203 -6.17 -12.42 -15.37
N ASN A 204 -5.87 -13.67 -15.77
CA ASN A 204 -4.53 -14.14 -16.14
C ASN A 204 -3.45 -13.87 -15.08
N PRO A 205 -3.64 -14.33 -13.82
CA PRO A 205 -2.65 -14.16 -12.76
C PRO A 205 -1.33 -14.81 -13.16
N ARG A 206 -0.24 -14.08 -12.94
CA ARG A 206 1.12 -14.56 -13.21
C ARG A 206 2.14 -13.83 -12.33
N THR A 207 3.27 -14.47 -12.10
CA THR A 207 4.43 -13.80 -11.48
C THR A 207 4.94 -12.71 -12.40
N PHE A 208 5.04 -11.49 -11.87
CA PHE A 208 5.72 -10.39 -12.53
C PHE A 208 7.22 -10.39 -12.19
N ALA A 209 7.54 -10.43 -10.90
CA ALA A 209 8.91 -10.37 -10.44
C ALA A 209 9.14 -11.27 -9.22
N ASP A 210 10.33 -11.86 -9.14
CA ASP A 210 10.85 -12.59 -7.98
C ASP A 210 11.77 -11.66 -7.17
N MET A 211 11.54 -11.59 -5.86
CA MET A 211 12.31 -10.73 -4.97
C MET A 211 13.70 -11.29 -4.63
N THR A 212 14.09 -12.44 -5.19
CA THR A 212 15.42 -13.01 -5.03
C THR A 212 16.51 -12.11 -5.63
N LEU A 213 17.54 -11.82 -4.84
CA LEU A 213 18.75 -11.11 -5.22
C LEU A 213 19.94 -11.85 -4.63
N GLU A 214 20.84 -12.33 -5.48
CA GLU A 214 22.10 -12.97 -5.04
C GLU A 214 21.87 -14.12 -4.03
N GLY A 215 20.83 -14.93 -4.25
CA GLY A 215 20.48 -16.06 -3.40
C GLY A 215 19.79 -15.71 -2.08
N ARG A 216 19.51 -14.42 -1.82
CA ARG A 216 18.71 -13.95 -0.68
C ARG A 216 17.38 -13.42 -1.19
N ALA A 217 16.33 -13.53 -0.38
CA ALA A 217 15.02 -13.00 -0.73
C ALA A 217 14.32 -12.42 0.50
N GLY A 218 13.89 -11.19 0.38
CA GLY A 218 13.00 -10.49 1.31
C GLY A 218 11.60 -10.37 0.72
N PHE A 219 10.84 -9.40 1.19
CA PHE A 219 9.50 -9.14 0.69
C PHE A 219 9.45 -7.83 -0.08
N ALA A 220 8.61 -7.78 -1.11
CA ALA A 220 8.04 -6.52 -1.58
C ALA A 220 6.86 -6.16 -0.69
N ASP A 221 6.74 -4.89 -0.31
CA ASP A 221 5.63 -4.40 0.50
C ASP A 221 4.85 -3.37 -0.33
N GLY A 222 4.85 -2.08 0.00
CA GLY A 222 4.30 -1.02 -0.84
C GLY A 222 4.98 -0.88 -2.22
N ILE A 223 4.17 -0.77 -3.28
CA ILE A 223 4.65 -0.64 -4.68
C ILE A 223 3.98 0.52 -5.41
N ARG A 224 4.71 1.14 -6.36
CA ARG A 224 4.17 2.16 -7.29
C ARG A 224 4.78 2.01 -8.68
N ALA A 225 4.05 2.43 -9.71
CA ALA A 225 4.54 2.48 -11.09
C ALA A 225 5.05 3.89 -11.45
N ASP A 226 6.09 3.96 -12.28
CA ASP A 226 6.49 5.19 -12.96
C ASP A 226 5.89 5.31 -14.36
N GLU A 227 6.04 6.47 -15.00
CA GLU A 227 5.45 6.79 -16.32
C GLU A 227 5.98 5.91 -17.47
N ASP A 228 7.13 5.27 -17.29
CA ASP A 228 7.72 4.32 -18.25
C ASP A 228 7.23 2.87 -18.02
N GLY A 229 6.46 2.65 -16.95
CA GLY A 229 5.89 1.35 -16.59
C GLY A 229 6.81 0.49 -15.74
N ASN A 230 7.90 1.03 -15.19
CA ASN A 230 8.69 0.32 -14.20
C ASN A 230 7.94 0.28 -12.86
N ILE A 231 8.12 -0.80 -12.12
CA ILE A 231 7.53 -1.01 -10.80
C ILE A 231 8.60 -0.79 -9.75
N TRP A 232 8.35 0.19 -8.88
CA TRP A 232 9.17 0.57 -7.74
C TRP A 232 8.57 -0.10 -6.52
N ALA A 233 9.27 -1.10 -5.99
CA ALA A 233 8.82 -1.88 -4.84
C ALA A 233 9.69 -1.56 -3.63
N SER A 234 9.08 -1.16 -2.52
CA SER A 234 9.76 -1.22 -1.23
C SER A 234 10.21 -2.66 -0.97
N ALA A 235 11.35 -2.81 -0.29
CA ALA A 235 11.97 -4.10 -0.06
C ALA A 235 12.63 -4.13 1.33
N GLY A 236 12.53 -5.28 1.99
CA GLY A 236 13.16 -5.46 3.29
C GLY A 236 13.24 -6.89 3.80
N TRP A 237 13.59 -7.01 5.07
CA TRP A 237 13.74 -8.23 5.86
C TRP A 237 14.93 -9.11 5.44
N VAL A 238 15.96 -8.51 4.83
CA VAL A 238 17.22 -9.18 4.50
C VAL A 238 18.42 -8.44 5.09
N GLY A 239 18.38 -7.11 5.13
CA GLY A 239 19.41 -6.24 5.67
C GLY A 239 20.25 -5.52 4.60
N GLU A 240 21.46 -5.15 4.98
CA GLU A 240 22.34 -4.31 4.16
C GLU A 240 22.57 -4.89 2.76
N GLY A 241 22.53 -4.00 1.78
CA GLY A 241 22.68 -4.33 0.36
C GLY A 241 21.43 -4.88 -0.32
N TYR A 242 20.35 -5.12 0.44
CA TYR A 242 19.05 -5.56 -0.08
C TYR A 242 17.93 -4.57 0.27
N ASP A 243 17.84 -4.16 1.55
CA ASP A 243 16.73 -3.35 2.04
C ASP A 243 16.71 -1.95 1.38
N GLY A 244 15.52 -1.44 1.09
CA GLY A 244 15.33 -0.18 0.36
C GLY A 244 14.25 -0.30 -0.71
N VAL A 245 14.54 0.10 -1.95
CA VAL A 245 13.58 0.05 -3.07
C VAL A 245 14.20 -0.70 -4.24
N HIS A 246 13.50 -1.70 -4.77
CA HIS A 246 13.89 -2.44 -5.97
C HIS A 246 13.05 -1.96 -7.14
N ILE A 247 13.69 -1.78 -8.30
CA ILE A 247 13.04 -1.22 -9.50
C ILE A 247 13.05 -2.30 -10.57
N PHE A 248 11.86 -2.65 -11.06
CA PHE A 248 11.65 -3.69 -12.05
C PHE A 248 11.12 -3.08 -13.35
N ALA A 249 11.75 -3.41 -14.48
CA ALA A 249 11.27 -3.02 -15.81
C ALA A 249 9.92 -3.67 -16.13
N PRO A 250 9.16 -3.20 -17.16
CA PRO A 250 7.86 -3.75 -17.52
C PRO A 250 7.83 -5.26 -17.86
N ASN A 251 9.00 -5.86 -18.10
CA ASN A 251 9.18 -7.29 -18.35
C ASN A 251 9.48 -8.11 -17.08
N GLY A 252 9.60 -7.48 -15.91
CA GLY A 252 9.91 -8.11 -14.63
C GLY A 252 11.40 -8.11 -14.23
N ASP A 253 12.29 -7.64 -15.12
CA ASP A 253 13.73 -7.63 -14.82
C ASP A 253 14.07 -6.53 -13.81
N ARG A 254 14.86 -6.86 -12.77
CA ARG A 254 15.37 -5.86 -11.84
C ARG A 254 16.43 -4.99 -12.53
N ILE A 255 16.15 -3.70 -12.67
CA ILE A 255 17.01 -2.72 -13.34
C ILE A 255 17.70 -1.74 -12.38
N GLY A 256 17.28 -1.69 -11.12
CA GLY A 256 17.87 -0.76 -10.16
C GLY A 256 17.51 -1.06 -8.71
N GLN A 257 18.27 -0.43 -7.80
CA GLN A 257 18.03 -0.46 -6.36
C GLN A 257 18.39 0.88 -5.73
N ILE A 258 17.56 1.36 -4.81
CA ILE A 258 17.90 2.41 -3.85
C ILE A 258 18.07 1.72 -2.49
N ARG A 259 19.27 1.77 -1.92
CA ARG A 259 19.55 1.08 -0.65
C ARG A 259 19.23 1.99 0.54
N LEU A 260 18.57 1.43 1.54
CA LEU A 260 18.30 2.08 2.82
C LEU A 260 18.94 1.28 3.97
N PRO A 261 19.27 1.92 5.10
CA PRO A 261 19.84 1.24 6.26
C PRO A 261 18.79 0.52 7.12
N GLU A 262 17.53 0.49 6.69
CA GLU A 262 16.41 -0.15 7.39
C GLU A 262 15.38 -0.66 6.38
N ILE A 263 14.47 -1.53 6.84
CA ILE A 263 13.38 -2.09 6.03
C ILE A 263 12.53 -0.96 5.48
N CYS A 264 12.43 -0.87 4.14
CA CYS A 264 11.49 0.01 3.49
C CYS A 264 10.14 -0.68 3.44
N SER A 265 9.11 -0.01 3.96
CA SER A 265 7.76 -0.51 4.04
C SER A 265 6.95 -0.07 2.83
N ASN A 266 7.08 1.19 2.39
CA ASN A 266 6.23 1.70 1.31
C ASN A 266 6.86 2.89 0.58
N VAL A 267 6.36 3.20 -0.62
CA VAL A 267 6.87 4.24 -1.50
C VAL A 267 5.77 5.10 -2.12
N CYS A 268 6.07 6.36 -2.39
CA CYS A 268 5.15 7.32 -2.99
C CYS A 268 5.90 8.31 -3.87
N PHE A 269 5.48 8.48 -5.12
CA PHE A 269 5.95 9.59 -5.94
C PHE A 269 5.19 10.87 -5.61
N GLY A 270 5.91 11.96 -5.43
CA GLY A 270 5.30 13.27 -5.14
C GLY A 270 6.19 14.44 -5.53
N GLY A 271 5.92 15.59 -4.90
CA GLY A 271 6.45 16.87 -5.31
C GLY A 271 5.75 17.43 -6.55
N SER A 272 5.97 18.71 -6.83
CA SER A 272 5.33 19.44 -7.94
C SER A 272 5.46 18.79 -9.33
N LYS A 273 6.53 18.03 -9.58
CA LYS A 273 6.77 17.31 -10.84
C LYS A 273 6.54 15.80 -10.75
N ARG A 274 6.07 15.28 -9.61
CA ARG A 274 5.94 13.84 -9.31
C ARG A 274 7.25 13.04 -9.44
N ASN A 275 8.40 13.71 -9.36
CA ASN A 275 9.73 13.13 -9.54
C ASN A 275 10.54 13.05 -8.23
N ARG A 276 9.85 13.12 -7.09
CA ARG A 276 10.44 12.89 -5.78
C ARG A 276 9.85 11.62 -5.19
N LEU A 277 10.68 10.61 -5.01
CA LEU A 277 10.28 9.37 -4.37
C LEU A 277 10.40 9.54 -2.85
N PHE A 278 9.29 9.43 -2.15
CA PHE A 278 9.21 9.30 -0.71
C PHE A 278 9.20 7.82 -0.33
N MET A 279 9.89 7.48 0.75
CA MET A 279 10.05 6.11 1.22
C MET A 279 9.82 6.08 2.73
N THR A 280 8.76 5.41 3.17
CA THR A 280 8.62 5.06 4.58
C THR A 280 9.45 3.82 4.83
N ALA A 281 10.27 3.85 5.87
CA ALA A 281 11.15 2.75 6.18
C ALA A 281 11.31 2.64 7.69
N SER A 282 10.69 1.61 8.28
CA SER A 282 10.71 1.33 9.72
C SER A 282 10.46 2.57 10.59
N GLN A 283 11.52 3.24 11.06
CA GLN A 283 11.40 4.38 11.98
C GLN A 283 11.48 5.75 11.31
N SER A 284 11.61 5.80 9.98
CA SER A 284 12.00 7.01 9.27
C SER A 284 11.21 7.25 7.98
N LEU A 285 11.24 8.50 7.54
CA LEU A 285 10.82 8.93 6.21
C LEU A 285 12.03 9.43 5.43
N TYR A 286 12.34 8.79 4.30
CA TYR A 286 13.37 9.20 3.35
C TYR A 286 12.74 9.84 2.11
N ALA A 287 13.54 10.59 1.35
CA ALA A 287 13.15 11.07 0.04
C ALA A 287 14.37 11.28 -0.86
N VAL A 288 14.21 11.02 -2.15
CA VAL A 288 15.22 11.28 -3.19
C VAL A 288 14.55 11.79 -4.47
N PHE A 289 15.22 12.67 -5.20
CA PHE A 289 14.78 13.05 -6.54
C PHE A 289 15.24 12.01 -7.55
N VAL A 290 14.37 11.70 -8.50
CA VAL A 290 14.62 10.73 -9.57
C VAL A 290 14.31 11.36 -10.94
N GLU A 291 14.90 10.83 -12.00
CA GLU A 291 14.71 11.30 -13.38
C GLU A 291 13.58 10.54 -14.10
N THR A 292 12.50 10.26 -13.38
CA THR A 292 11.22 9.76 -13.90
C THR A 292 10.09 10.35 -13.05
N ARG A 293 8.84 10.02 -13.36
CA ARG A 293 7.67 10.50 -12.62
C ARG A 293 6.77 9.35 -12.26
N GLY A 294 6.10 9.45 -11.11
CA GLY A 294 5.03 8.51 -10.78
C GLY A 294 3.94 8.53 -11.85
N ALA A 295 3.47 7.34 -12.24
CA ALA A 295 2.41 7.20 -13.25
C ALA A 295 1.11 7.89 -12.79
N HIS A 296 0.76 7.69 -11.53
CA HIS A 296 -0.57 7.97 -10.98
C HIS A 296 -0.52 8.94 -9.79
N ILE A 297 -1.70 9.36 -9.34
CA ILE A 297 -1.83 9.89 -7.98
C ILE A 297 -1.63 8.75 -6.98
N THR A 298 -1.17 9.11 -5.78
CA THR A 298 -0.84 8.15 -4.72
C THR A 298 -1.77 8.23 -3.56
#